data_AF-A0A2N6QC87-F1
#
_entry.id   AF-A0A2N6QC87-F1
#
_cell.length_a   1.000
_cell.length_b   1.000
_cell.length_c   1.000
_cell.angle_alpha   90.00
_cell.angle_beta   90.00
_cell.angle_gamma   90.00
#
_symmetry.space_group_name_H-M   'P 1'
#
loop_
_entity.id
_entity.type
_entity.pdbx_description
1 polymer ?
#
loop_
_entity_poly.entity_id
_entity_poly.type
_entity_poly.pdbx_seq_one_letter_code
_entity_poly.pdbx_strand_id
1 'polypeptide(L)'
;MKLKKLLLIAVPVILSACASKIDLSDNNSYGLQCSDNATSAPDWATCQSNANRVCSPLQATNIQQHAPTGSGSVGDAYYISFKCQ
;
A
#
# COMPACT_ATOMS: atom_id res chain seq x y z
N MET A 1 0.87 45.95 21.48
CA MET A 1 1.27 44.53 21.56
C MET A 1 1.57 44.04 20.15
N LYS A 2 2.80 43.59 19.88
CA LYS A 2 3.25 43.18 18.53
C LYS A 2 2.73 41.76 18.22
N LEU A 3 1.89 41.62 17.18
CA LEU A 3 1.50 40.31 16.65
C LEU A 3 2.75 39.58 16.14
N LYS A 4 3.11 38.48 16.82
CA LYS A 4 4.16 37.56 16.34
C LYS A 4 3.62 36.81 15.13
N LYS A 5 4.33 36.95 14.01
CA LYS A 5 4.13 36.21 12.76
C LYS A 5 4.20 34.70 13.04
N LEU A 6 3.08 34.00 12.99
CA LEU A 6 3.08 32.55 12.82
C LEU A 6 3.22 32.26 11.33
N LEU A 7 4.45 31.99 10.90
CA LEU A 7 4.71 31.32 9.64
C LEU A 7 4.20 29.88 9.77
N LEU A 8 3.02 29.63 9.20
CA LEU A 8 2.54 28.29 8.90
C LEU A 8 3.45 27.73 7.80
N ILE A 9 4.46 26.97 8.21
CA ILE A 9 5.25 26.14 7.30
C ILE A 9 4.32 25.03 6.84
N ALA A 10 3.64 25.27 5.72
CA ALA A 10 2.95 24.24 4.96
C ALA A 10 4.01 23.27 4.45
N VAL A 11 4.25 22.21 5.21
CA VAL A 11 5.03 21.06 4.76
C VAL A 11 4.19 20.40 3.65
N PRO A 12 4.64 20.40 2.39
CA PRO A 12 4.02 19.54 1.39
C PRO A 12 4.36 18.11 1.81
N VAL A 13 3.38 17.41 2.38
CA VAL A 13 3.45 15.96 2.53
C VAL A 13 3.40 15.41 1.11
N ILE A 14 4.58 15.19 0.53
CA ILE A 14 4.71 14.48 -0.73
C ILE A 14 4.32 13.03 -0.41
N LEU A 15 3.04 12.69 -0.64
CA LEU A 15 2.58 11.30 -0.69
C LEU A 15 3.17 10.64 -1.95
N SER A 16 4.47 10.35 -1.92
CA SER A 16 5.12 9.49 -2.91
C SER A 16 5.16 8.06 -2.38
N ALA A 17 4.11 7.29 -2.65
CA ALA A 17 4.15 5.83 -2.86
C ALA A 17 2.74 5.23 -2.89
N CYS A 18 2.06 5.30 -4.04
CA CYS A 18 0.99 4.36 -4.39
C CYS A 18 1.06 4.11 -5.90
N ALA A 19 2.13 3.47 -6.37
CA ALA A 19 2.15 2.89 -7.71
C ALA A 19 1.61 1.45 -7.64
N SER A 20 0.41 1.26 -7.08
CA SER A 20 -0.31 0.00 -7.26
C SER A 20 -0.95 0.05 -8.66
N LYS A 21 -0.65 -0.95 -9.49
CA LYS A 21 -1.41 -1.18 -10.73
C LYS A 21 -2.83 -1.59 -10.30
N ILE A 22 -3.72 -0.60 -10.17
CA ILE A 22 -5.13 -0.76 -9.82
C ILE A 22 -5.85 -1.23 -11.08
N ASP A 23 -6.42 -2.44 -11.04
CA ASP A 23 -7.40 -2.87 -12.03
C ASP A 23 -8.73 -2.18 -11.72
N LEU A 24 -9.05 -1.15 -12.51
CA LEU A 24 -10.21 -0.26 -12.32
C LEU A 24 -11.55 -0.89 -12.73
N SER A 25 -11.57 -2.17 -13.11
CA SER A 25 -12.79 -2.89 -13.50
C SER A 25 -13.65 -3.29 -12.30
N ASP A 26 -13.03 -3.45 -11.13
CA ASP A 26 -13.64 -3.87 -9.87
C ASP A 26 -13.24 -2.81 -8.84
N ASN A 27 -14.09 -1.78 -8.66
CA ASN A 27 -13.75 -0.51 -7.99
C ASN A 27 -13.21 -0.61 -6.55
N ASN A 28 -13.18 -1.80 -5.94
CA ASN A 28 -12.62 -2.05 -4.61
C ASN A 28 -11.48 -3.09 -4.62
N SER A 29 -10.85 -3.42 -5.75
CA SER A 29 -9.72 -4.36 -5.79
C SER A 29 -8.38 -3.62 -5.62
N TYR A 30 -7.62 -3.99 -4.61
CA TYR A 30 -6.35 -3.36 -4.25
C TYR A 30 -5.20 -4.38 -4.27
N GLY A 31 -3.99 -3.89 -4.52
CA GLY A 31 -2.75 -4.65 -4.43
C GLY A 31 -1.75 -3.98 -3.49
N LEU A 32 -1.12 -4.75 -2.60
CA LEU A 32 -0.10 -4.27 -1.65
C LEU A 32 1.11 -5.19 -1.64
N GLN A 33 2.29 -4.59 -1.82
CA GLN A 33 3.57 -5.29 -1.81
C GLN A 33 3.94 -5.71 -0.38
N CYS A 34 4.35 -6.97 -0.20
CA CYS A 34 4.60 -7.59 1.09
C CYS A 34 6.08 -7.97 1.32
N SER A 35 6.94 -7.80 0.31
CA SER A 35 8.39 -7.99 0.42
C SER A 35 9.13 -6.91 -0.36
N ASP A 36 10.39 -6.64 -0.01
CA ASP A 36 11.19 -5.64 -0.73
C ASP A 36 11.52 -6.07 -2.18
N ASN A 37 11.67 -7.38 -2.41
CA ASN A 37 11.96 -7.99 -3.70
C ASN A 37 11.61 -9.48 -3.70
N ALA A 38 11.87 -10.18 -4.81
CA ALA A 38 11.54 -11.59 -5.02
C ALA A 38 12.31 -12.58 -4.14
N THR A 39 13.47 -12.17 -3.62
CA THR A 39 14.33 -13.01 -2.77
C THR A 39 14.14 -12.75 -1.28
N SER A 40 13.54 -11.61 -0.91
CA SER A 40 13.21 -11.28 0.47
C SER A 40 11.93 -12.00 0.90
N ALA A 41 11.97 -12.65 2.06
CA ALA A 41 10.80 -13.27 2.65
C ALA A 41 9.74 -12.20 2.98
N PRO A 42 8.46 -12.43 2.64
CA PRO A 42 7.39 -11.51 2.98
C PRO A 42 6.99 -11.58 4.45
N ASP A 43 6.59 -10.44 5.02
CA ASP A 43 5.86 -10.40 6.29
C ASP A 43 4.35 -10.33 6.01
N TRP A 44 3.73 -11.49 5.91
CA TRP A 44 2.31 -11.61 5.61
C TRP A 44 1.40 -10.99 6.68
N ALA A 45 1.80 -11.05 7.95
CA ALA A 45 0.98 -10.51 9.04
C ALA A 45 0.96 -8.98 9.00
N THR A 46 2.12 -8.36 8.83
CA THR A 46 2.23 -6.91 8.64
C THR A 46 1.52 -6.48 7.35
N CYS A 47 1.66 -7.25 6.28
CA CYS A 47 1.01 -6.95 5.01
C CYS A 47 -0.53 -6.98 5.11
N GLN A 48 -1.09 -7.99 5.78
CA GLN A 48 -2.53 -8.09 6.03
C GLN A 48 -3.03 -6.99 6.98
N SER A 49 -2.27 -6.67 8.03
CA SER A 49 -2.58 -5.53 8.91
C SER A 49 -2.63 -4.22 8.13
N ASN A 50 -1.71 -4.02 7.19
CA ASN A 50 -1.70 -2.84 6.31
C ASN A 50 -2.91 -2.83 5.37
N ALA A 51 -3.32 -3.97 4.80
CA ALA A 51 -4.55 -4.06 4.01
C ALA A 51 -5.79 -3.66 4.82
N ASN A 52 -5.92 -4.13 6.06
CA ASN A 52 -7.01 -3.71 6.96
C ASN A 52 -6.96 -2.21 7.27
N ARG A 53 -5.76 -1.65 7.45
CA ARG A 53 -5.58 -0.22 7.66
C ARG A 53 -5.97 0.61 6.43
N VAL A 54 -5.68 0.11 5.22
CA VAL A 54 -6.09 0.72 3.94
C VAL A 54 -7.62 0.71 3.81
N CYS A 55 -8.28 -0.36 4.23
CA CYS A 55 -9.73 -0.47 4.12
C CYS A 55 -10.51 0.27 5.21
N SER A 56 -9.87 0.65 6.33
CA SER A 56 -10.56 1.31 7.46
C SER A 56 -11.42 2.50 7.00
N PRO A 57 -12.71 2.57 7.41
CA PRO A 57 -13.36 1.80 8.47
C PRO A 57 -13.93 0.43 8.05
N LEU A 58 -13.84 0.07 6.77
CA LEU A 58 -14.20 -1.26 6.25
C LEU A 58 -13.09 -2.27 6.59
N GLN A 59 -13.31 -3.53 6.22
CA GLN A 59 -12.32 -4.60 6.39
C GLN A 59 -11.74 -5.05 5.06
N ALA A 60 -10.49 -5.52 5.08
CA ALA A 60 -9.91 -6.19 3.92
C ALA A 60 -10.47 -7.62 3.83
N THR A 61 -11.19 -7.90 2.75
CA THR A 61 -11.77 -9.21 2.43
C THR A 61 -11.12 -9.79 1.17
N ASN A 62 -11.35 -11.07 0.90
CA ASN A 62 -10.83 -11.76 -0.30
C ASN A 62 -9.31 -11.60 -0.48
N ILE A 63 -8.56 -11.66 0.63
CA ILE A 63 -7.10 -11.51 0.61
C ILE A 63 -6.49 -12.74 -0.05
N GLN A 64 -5.75 -12.53 -1.14
CA GLN A 64 -4.99 -13.56 -1.83
C GLN A 64 -3.51 -13.17 -1.82
N GLN A 65 -2.66 -14.13 -1.48
CA GLN A 65 -1.21 -13.95 -1.51
C GLN A 65 -0.68 -14.40 -2.87
N HIS A 66 0.24 -13.63 -3.41
CA HIS A 66 0.87 -13.89 -4.70
C HIS A 66 2.38 -13.96 -4.55
N ALA A 67 2.97 -14.95 -5.20
CA ALA A 67 4.41 -15.05 -5.34
C ALA A 67 4.92 -14.00 -6.34
N PRO A 68 6.21 -13.64 -6.28
CA PRO A 68 6.86 -12.86 -7.32
C PRO A 68 6.69 -13.57 -8.66
N THR A 69 6.56 -12.77 -9.72
CA THR A 69 6.47 -13.23 -11.11
C THR A 69 7.75 -13.92 -11.60
N GLY A 70 8.88 -13.75 -10.91
CA GLY A 70 10.18 -14.29 -11.31
C GLY A 70 10.72 -13.60 -12.57
N SER A 71 10.18 -12.42 -12.92
CA SER A 71 10.53 -11.68 -14.14
C SER A 71 11.87 -10.96 -14.05
N GLY A 72 12.51 -10.93 -12.88
CA GLY A 72 13.76 -10.19 -12.65
C GLY A 72 13.61 -8.67 -12.70
N SER A 73 12.37 -8.18 -12.75
CA SER A 73 12.06 -6.75 -12.73
C SER A 73 12.22 -6.17 -11.33
N VAL A 74 12.50 -4.87 -11.22
CA VAL A 74 12.57 -4.15 -9.92
C VAL A 74 11.27 -4.17 -9.11
N GLY A 75 10.14 -4.46 -9.75
CA GLY A 75 8.84 -4.65 -9.09
C GLY A 75 8.51 -6.11 -8.75
N ASP A 76 9.45 -7.02 -8.94
CA ASP A 76 9.25 -8.43 -8.64
C ASP A 76 9.33 -8.63 -7.12
N ALA A 77 8.18 -8.86 -6.50
CA ALA A 77 8.04 -8.99 -5.05
C ALA A 77 6.79 -9.81 -4.74
N TYR A 78 6.70 -10.30 -3.50
CA TYR A 78 5.47 -10.87 -2.98
C TYR A 78 4.45 -9.75 -2.78
N TYR A 79 3.19 -10.02 -3.07
CA TYR A 79 2.11 -9.06 -2.86
C TYR A 79 0.82 -9.76 -2.44
N ILE A 80 -0.10 -9.00 -1.87
CA ILE A 80 -1.49 -9.42 -1.68
C ILE A 80 -2.41 -8.66 -2.60
N SER A 81 -3.48 -9.31 -3.05
CA SER A 81 -4.67 -8.64 -3.58
C SER A 81 -5.81 -8.77 -2.59
N PHE A 82 -6.65 -7.74 -2.46
CA PHE A 82 -7.77 -7.74 -1.51
C PHE A 82 -8.88 -6.79 -1.94
N LYS A 83 -10.03 -6.88 -1.27
CA LYS A 83 -11.15 -5.95 -1.40
C LYS A 83 -11.46 -5.24 -0.10
N CYS A 84 -12.00 -4.03 -0.16
CA CYS A 84 -12.52 -3.35 1.03
C CYS A 84 -14.05 -3.49 1.09
N GLN A 85 -14.57 -4.08 2.17
CA GLN A 85 -16.01 -4.34 2.37
C GLN A 85 -16.43 -4.21 3.83
#